data_AF-F0V7B0-F1
#
_entry.id   AF-F0V7B0-F1
#
_cell.length_a   1.000
_cell.length_b   1.000
_cell.length_c   1.000
_cell.angle_alpha   90.00
_cell.angle_beta   90.00
_cell.angle_gamma   90.00
#
_symmetry.space_group_name_H-M   'P 1'
#
loop_
_entity.id
_entity.type
_entity.pdbx_description
1 polymer ?
#
loop_
_entity_poly.entity_id
_entity_poly.type
_entity_poly.pdbx_seq_one_letter_code
_entity_poly.pdbx_strand_id
1 'polypeptide(L)'
;MALSSVSEDFLDAFQQAFQEATAQASKERLDRENAEQKYLCLENEMRECKKQSGALREQVASLLEKCNALVSENLKQSTQLNEAKQQYEDERIKAKMFQDEVQEKLQRAEALKETLQCAWKQLSAARAALSETELAAAQSKKENKQLRQDISIEKNRCNALHGEMRLLAEQRKSETELCLSLKEQLRNFRHLQQAAGDIDSDNARLREALSRCQEDICSLRMVEQKFASCKAELENLKQVNTQFALQIQSQQKQIESFQEKQRQAEAESARLGIELKTEKQKSEELKATNELERLRCELTNEKKTAEQLKVRPSERERDLLRQCCATTQQVEEERAVQKRQMEEIHNLARRSEDQNSRLQQQIAEAEMRRRQEEEEVHCLSHRLAELELKLTQLGADFRAQSNTLRSAQVCGKPQKQACNQMNNYKYHSKKIQHRQQVPISINIQEEVRLKEQTMRDVRASEKTLRSRLLQTEEDLSACQGMIKVLERDKAVLLHYEAQCEKQAELLQELRSRQRQHEEEISLLNEELQQRQLYHHDAVNALHNRLSDQMTREKGLSDEVDRSHRRLEVLQIQLDEAEARVEALKVGIQVVAVNVPQDRLIWLSVCFHDLHGKRVSSATRVTA
;
A
#
# COMPACT_ATOMS: atom_id res chain seq x y z
N MET A 1 -112.41 -51.48 171.90
CA MET A 1 -112.99 -50.23 172.46
C MET A 1 -111.91 -49.15 172.40
N ALA A 2 -112.31 -47.89 172.18
CA ALA A 2 -111.61 -46.62 172.45
C ALA A 2 -110.06 -46.48 172.41
N LEU A 3 -109.58 -45.53 171.57
CA LEU A 3 -108.44 -44.58 171.82
C LEU A 3 -107.00 -45.18 171.96
N SER A 4 -105.86 -44.51 171.76
CA SER A 4 -105.41 -43.24 171.12
C SER A 4 -103.87 -43.15 171.28
N SER A 5 -103.01 -42.45 170.52
CA SER A 5 -103.02 -41.75 169.21
C SER A 5 -101.56 -41.30 168.88
N VAL A 6 -101.21 -41.00 167.62
CA VAL A 6 -99.87 -40.50 167.20
C VAL A 6 -100.01 -39.36 166.17
N SER A 7 -99.07 -38.40 166.12
CA SER A 7 -99.22 -37.09 165.47
C SER A 7 -98.88 -37.02 163.97
N GLU A 8 -99.29 -35.91 163.35
CA GLU A 8 -99.26 -35.66 161.90
C GLU A 8 -97.85 -35.38 161.35
N ASP A 9 -96.90 -34.97 162.20
CA ASP A 9 -95.54 -34.50 161.81
C ASP A 9 -94.74 -35.52 160.97
N PHE A 10 -95.04 -36.81 161.09
CA PHE A 10 -94.35 -37.89 160.37
C PHE A 10 -94.79 -38.02 158.90
N LEU A 11 -96.02 -37.59 158.56
CA LEU A 11 -96.56 -37.73 157.21
C LEU A 11 -95.98 -36.68 156.26
N ASP A 12 -95.92 -35.42 156.68
CA ASP A 12 -95.36 -34.33 155.87
C ASP A 12 -93.87 -34.56 155.56
N ALA A 13 -93.09 -34.99 156.56
CA ALA A 13 -91.67 -35.28 156.40
C ALA A 13 -91.39 -36.39 155.35
N PHE A 14 -92.21 -37.45 155.35
CA PHE A 14 -92.08 -38.53 154.37
C PHE A 14 -92.50 -38.08 152.96
N GLN A 15 -93.57 -37.29 152.85
CA GLN A 15 -94.08 -36.82 151.57
C GLN A 15 -93.15 -35.79 150.91
N GLN A 16 -92.49 -34.94 151.69
CA GLN A 16 -91.48 -33.99 151.20
C GLN A 16 -90.23 -34.73 150.68
N ALA A 17 -89.70 -35.69 151.43
CA ALA A 17 -88.53 -36.48 151.01
C ALA A 17 -88.75 -37.26 149.69
N PHE A 18 -89.97 -37.76 149.46
CA PHE A 18 -90.32 -38.46 148.22
C PHE A 18 -90.39 -37.52 147.00
N GLN A 19 -90.83 -36.27 147.20
CA GLN A 19 -90.86 -35.25 146.14
C GLN A 19 -89.46 -34.76 145.78
N GLU A 20 -88.57 -34.57 146.75
CA GLU A 20 -87.17 -34.19 146.49
C GLU A 20 -86.41 -35.29 145.75
N ALA A 21 -86.56 -36.56 146.17
CA ALA A 21 -85.91 -37.69 145.50
C ALA A 21 -86.36 -37.87 144.03
N THR A 22 -87.65 -37.67 143.75
CA THR A 22 -88.19 -37.76 142.38
C THR A 22 -87.80 -36.55 141.51
N ALA A 23 -87.74 -35.34 142.08
CA ALA A 23 -87.22 -34.16 141.40
C ALA A 23 -85.74 -34.34 141.00
N GLN A 24 -84.88 -34.78 141.94
CA GLN A 24 -83.45 -34.99 141.71
C GLN A 24 -83.19 -36.00 140.58
N ALA A 25 -83.89 -37.15 140.60
CA ALA A 25 -83.77 -38.19 139.57
C ALA A 25 -84.22 -37.73 138.18
N SER A 26 -85.21 -36.82 138.08
CA SER A 26 -85.63 -36.23 136.81
C SER A 26 -84.56 -35.32 136.22
N LYS A 27 -83.87 -34.55 137.07
CA LYS A 27 -82.82 -33.61 136.65
C LYS A 27 -81.59 -34.33 136.13
N GLU A 28 -81.12 -35.38 136.80
CA GLU A 28 -79.96 -36.17 136.34
C GLU A 28 -80.20 -36.91 135.01
N ARG A 29 -81.45 -37.21 134.67
CA ARG A 29 -81.80 -37.68 133.31
C ARG A 29 -81.69 -36.56 132.30
N LEU A 30 -82.33 -35.41 132.57
CA LEU A 30 -82.33 -34.27 131.67
C LEU A 30 -80.91 -33.78 131.37
N ASP A 31 -80.04 -33.68 132.39
CA ASP A 31 -78.65 -33.24 132.24
C ASP A 31 -77.79 -34.25 131.45
N ARG A 32 -78.08 -35.57 131.53
CA ARG A 32 -77.46 -36.60 130.66
C ARG A 32 -77.90 -36.47 129.21
N GLU A 33 -79.21 -36.39 128.95
CA GLU A 33 -79.75 -36.26 127.60
C GLU A 33 -79.22 -34.98 126.90
N ASN A 34 -79.07 -33.89 127.64
CA ASN A 34 -78.50 -32.62 127.17
C ASN A 34 -76.99 -32.73 126.86
N ALA A 35 -76.24 -33.53 127.63
CA ALA A 35 -74.83 -33.80 127.37
C ALA A 35 -74.63 -34.70 126.14
N GLU A 36 -75.44 -35.74 125.97
CA GLU A 36 -75.40 -36.64 124.81
C GLU A 36 -75.78 -35.90 123.51
N GLN A 37 -76.81 -35.04 123.54
CA GLN A 37 -77.17 -34.19 122.39
C GLN A 37 -76.04 -33.23 121.99
N LYS A 38 -75.35 -32.60 122.96
CA LYS A 38 -74.18 -31.74 122.67
C LYS A 38 -73.02 -32.52 122.07
N TYR A 39 -72.77 -33.74 122.55
CA TYR A 39 -71.73 -34.59 121.98
C TYR A 39 -72.05 -35.00 120.54
N LEU A 40 -73.32 -35.36 120.26
CA LEU A 40 -73.81 -35.66 118.92
C LEU A 40 -73.70 -34.47 117.95
N CYS A 41 -73.97 -33.25 118.43
CA CYS A 41 -73.83 -32.00 117.67
C CYS A 41 -72.37 -31.78 117.26
N LEU A 42 -71.44 -31.80 118.22
CA LEU A 42 -70.00 -31.63 117.97
C LEU A 42 -69.43 -32.73 117.06
N GLU A 43 -69.90 -33.98 117.18
CA GLU A 43 -69.45 -35.04 116.29
C GLU A 43 -69.93 -34.83 114.84
N ASN A 44 -71.15 -34.32 114.65
CA ASN A 44 -71.65 -33.96 113.31
C ASN A 44 -70.87 -32.77 112.72
N GLU A 45 -70.64 -31.71 113.48
CA GLU A 45 -69.82 -30.56 113.06
C GLU A 45 -68.39 -31.00 112.68
N MET A 46 -67.79 -31.91 113.44
CA MET A 46 -66.47 -32.47 113.14
C MET A 46 -66.45 -33.37 111.91
N ARG A 47 -67.52 -34.12 111.62
CA ARG A 47 -67.68 -34.85 110.35
C ARG A 47 -67.86 -33.89 109.17
N GLU A 48 -68.59 -32.80 109.35
CA GLU A 48 -68.83 -31.80 108.31
C GLU A 48 -67.58 -30.99 107.98
N CYS A 49 -66.84 -30.52 109.00
CA CYS A 49 -65.52 -29.91 108.81
C CYS A 49 -64.53 -30.85 108.10
N LYS A 50 -64.56 -32.16 108.42
CA LYS A 50 -63.74 -33.16 107.69
C LYS A 50 -64.15 -33.30 106.22
N LYS A 51 -65.46 -33.31 105.91
CA LYS A 51 -65.95 -33.31 104.51
C LYS A 51 -65.52 -32.06 103.75
N GLN A 52 -65.72 -30.88 104.33
CA GLN A 52 -65.30 -29.60 103.72
C GLN A 52 -63.78 -29.52 103.51
N SER A 53 -63.00 -29.99 104.48
CA SER A 53 -61.53 -30.09 104.38
C SER A 53 -61.04 -31.12 103.35
N GLY A 54 -61.85 -32.15 103.04
CA GLY A 54 -61.63 -33.05 101.91
C GLY A 54 -61.91 -32.36 100.58
N ALA A 55 -63.11 -31.82 100.41
CA ALA A 55 -63.54 -31.14 99.18
C ALA A 55 -62.61 -29.96 98.79
N LEU A 56 -62.14 -29.17 99.77
CA LEU A 56 -61.15 -28.11 99.51
C LEU A 56 -59.80 -28.64 99.04
N ARG A 57 -59.35 -29.80 99.55
CA ARG A 57 -58.12 -30.45 99.08
C ARG A 57 -58.26 -31.02 97.67
N GLU A 58 -59.42 -31.58 97.34
CA GLU A 58 -59.75 -32.03 95.97
C GLU A 58 -59.82 -30.86 94.98
N GLN A 59 -60.42 -29.73 95.38
CA GLN A 59 -60.43 -28.50 94.57
C GLN A 59 -59.01 -27.95 94.34
N VAL A 60 -58.17 -27.87 95.39
CA VAL A 60 -56.79 -27.42 95.27
C VAL A 60 -55.97 -28.37 94.39
N ALA A 61 -56.14 -29.69 94.53
CA ALA A 61 -55.49 -30.67 93.65
C ALA A 61 -55.91 -30.49 92.19
N SER A 62 -57.21 -30.35 91.91
CA SER A 62 -57.73 -30.12 90.55
C SER A 62 -57.27 -28.78 89.96
N LEU A 63 -57.09 -27.74 90.77
CA LEU A 63 -56.54 -26.46 90.33
C LEU A 63 -55.04 -26.57 90.02
N LEU A 64 -54.25 -27.25 90.85
CA LEU A 64 -52.82 -27.51 90.59
C LEU A 64 -52.63 -28.37 89.33
N GLU A 65 -53.47 -29.37 89.11
CA GLU A 65 -53.46 -30.19 87.90
C GLU A 65 -53.77 -29.36 86.64
N LYS A 66 -54.77 -28.48 86.70
CA LYS A 66 -55.09 -27.51 85.62
C LYS A 66 -53.94 -26.51 85.37
N CYS A 67 -53.32 -25.99 86.43
CA CYS A 67 -52.15 -25.12 86.29
C CYS A 67 -50.96 -25.84 85.64
N ASN A 68 -50.68 -27.08 86.04
CA ASN A 68 -49.61 -27.89 85.44
C ASN A 68 -49.91 -28.23 83.97
N ALA A 69 -51.17 -28.52 83.62
CA ALA A 69 -51.60 -28.71 82.23
C ALA A 69 -51.37 -27.44 81.39
N LEU A 70 -51.81 -26.27 81.88
CA LEU A 70 -51.61 -24.98 81.21
C LEU A 70 -50.13 -24.61 81.06
N VAL A 71 -49.29 -24.89 82.06
CA VAL A 71 -47.83 -24.67 81.97
C VAL A 71 -47.21 -25.61 80.92
N SER A 72 -47.61 -26.89 80.89
CA SER A 72 -47.15 -27.85 79.88
C SER A 72 -47.59 -27.46 78.46
N GLU A 73 -48.81 -26.97 78.31
CA GLU A 73 -49.34 -26.49 77.02
C GLU A 73 -48.64 -25.22 76.55
N ASN A 74 -48.42 -24.24 77.43
CA ASN A 74 -47.69 -23.01 77.10
C ASN A 74 -46.23 -23.30 76.74
N LEU A 75 -45.57 -24.25 77.42
CA LEU A 75 -44.24 -24.76 77.03
C LEU A 75 -44.23 -25.36 75.61
N LYS A 76 -45.22 -26.19 75.26
CA LYS A 76 -45.36 -26.75 73.90
C LYS A 76 -45.63 -25.67 72.84
N GLN A 77 -46.47 -24.69 73.15
CA GLN A 77 -46.73 -23.55 72.26
C GLN A 77 -45.45 -22.70 72.09
N SER A 78 -44.65 -22.54 73.14
CA SER A 78 -43.37 -21.81 73.09
C SER A 78 -42.32 -22.54 72.24
N THR A 79 -42.19 -23.88 72.34
CA THR A 79 -41.28 -24.64 71.47
C THR A 79 -41.74 -24.61 70.02
N GLN A 80 -43.04 -24.84 69.76
CA GLN A 80 -43.61 -24.76 68.40
C GLN A 80 -43.44 -23.37 67.78
N LEU A 81 -43.60 -22.29 68.55
CA LEU A 81 -43.38 -20.91 68.09
C LEU A 81 -41.91 -20.66 67.70
N ASN A 82 -40.96 -21.23 68.46
CA ASN A 82 -39.53 -21.09 68.16
C ASN A 82 -39.11 -21.97 66.98
N GLU A 83 -39.64 -23.19 66.85
CA GLU A 83 -39.47 -24.05 65.68
C GLU A 83 -40.00 -23.37 64.40
N ALA A 84 -41.20 -22.79 64.46
CA ALA A 84 -41.80 -22.06 63.33
C ALA A 84 -41.00 -20.79 62.95
N LYS A 85 -40.43 -20.07 63.94
CA LYS A 85 -39.51 -18.95 63.68
C LYS A 85 -38.23 -19.41 63.00
N GLN A 86 -37.61 -20.49 63.48
CA GLN A 86 -36.39 -21.04 62.89
C GLN A 86 -36.64 -21.47 61.44
N GLN A 87 -37.74 -22.19 61.18
CA GLN A 87 -38.15 -22.56 59.82
C GLN A 87 -38.36 -21.33 58.93
N TYR A 88 -38.98 -20.25 59.44
CA TYR A 88 -39.15 -19.01 58.69
C TYR A 88 -37.81 -18.31 58.37
N GLU A 89 -36.84 -18.29 59.30
CA GLU A 89 -35.51 -17.74 59.01
C GLU A 89 -34.73 -18.61 58.03
N ASP A 90 -34.79 -19.93 58.16
CA ASP A 90 -34.15 -20.88 57.23
C ASP A 90 -34.73 -20.75 55.80
N GLU A 91 -36.06 -20.64 55.66
CA GLU A 91 -36.75 -20.36 54.40
C GLU A 91 -36.32 -19.00 53.81
N ARG A 92 -36.25 -17.96 54.65
CA ARG A 92 -35.82 -16.61 54.25
C ARG A 92 -34.36 -16.58 53.78
N ILE A 93 -33.48 -17.36 54.40
CA ILE A 93 -32.07 -17.51 53.99
C ILE A 93 -31.99 -18.22 52.64
N LYS A 94 -32.71 -19.34 52.43
CA LYS A 94 -32.79 -20.04 51.14
C LYS A 94 -33.31 -19.13 50.02
N ALA A 95 -34.39 -18.38 50.29
CA ALA A 95 -34.97 -17.44 49.34
C ALA A 95 -33.98 -16.34 48.94
N LYS A 96 -33.21 -15.81 49.90
CA LYS A 96 -32.14 -14.83 49.61
C LYS A 96 -31.02 -15.45 48.78
N MET A 97 -30.53 -16.64 49.13
CA MET A 97 -29.50 -17.35 48.36
C MET A 97 -29.93 -17.59 46.91
N PHE A 98 -31.19 -18.01 46.69
CA PHE A 98 -31.74 -18.18 45.35
C PHE A 98 -31.83 -16.85 44.58
N GLN A 99 -32.25 -15.76 45.24
CA GLN A 99 -32.26 -14.42 44.64
C GLN A 99 -30.84 -13.98 44.23
N ASP A 100 -29.86 -14.12 45.13
CA ASP A 100 -28.46 -13.78 44.88
C ASP A 100 -27.90 -14.60 43.69
N GLU A 101 -28.18 -15.90 43.62
CA GLU A 101 -27.73 -16.80 42.53
C GLU A 101 -28.39 -16.48 41.18
N VAL A 102 -29.69 -16.12 41.17
CA VAL A 102 -30.39 -15.63 39.98
C VAL A 102 -29.79 -14.30 39.49
N GLN A 103 -29.45 -13.40 40.42
CA GLN A 103 -28.90 -12.09 40.10
C GLN A 103 -27.45 -12.18 39.57
N GLU A 104 -26.64 -13.11 40.08
CA GLU A 104 -25.32 -13.44 39.50
C GLU A 104 -25.45 -14.02 38.08
N LYS A 105 -26.41 -14.94 37.86
CA LYS A 105 -26.70 -15.50 36.52
C LYS A 105 -27.16 -14.43 35.53
N LEU A 106 -27.93 -13.44 35.98
CA LEU A 106 -28.36 -12.30 35.15
C LEU A 106 -27.16 -11.45 34.71
N GLN A 107 -26.28 -11.06 35.64
CA GLN A 107 -25.07 -10.28 35.34
C GLN A 107 -24.13 -11.02 34.38
N ARG A 108 -23.95 -12.34 34.54
CA ARG A 108 -23.18 -13.17 33.61
C ARG A 108 -23.81 -13.20 32.21
N ALA A 109 -25.14 -13.23 32.09
CA ALA A 109 -25.84 -13.19 30.82
C ALA A 109 -25.71 -11.82 30.12
N GLU A 110 -25.73 -10.72 30.87
CA GLU A 110 -25.51 -9.37 30.35
C GLU A 110 -24.08 -9.18 29.84
N ALA A 111 -23.06 -9.61 30.60
CA ALA A 111 -21.66 -9.58 30.15
C ALA A 111 -21.42 -10.45 28.90
N LEU A 112 -22.07 -11.62 28.80
CA LEU A 112 -22.03 -12.46 27.59
C LEU A 112 -22.69 -11.76 26.40
N LYS A 113 -23.82 -11.10 26.58
CA LYS A 113 -24.52 -10.33 25.55
C LYS A 113 -23.66 -9.19 25.01
N GLU A 114 -22.99 -8.41 25.88
CA GLU A 114 -22.07 -7.34 25.46
C GLU A 114 -20.86 -7.89 24.71
N THR A 115 -20.28 -8.99 25.19
CA THR A 115 -19.15 -9.68 24.54
C THR A 115 -19.52 -10.16 23.14
N LEU A 116 -20.68 -10.81 22.99
CA LEU A 116 -21.22 -11.25 21.69
C LEU A 116 -21.52 -10.06 20.76
N GLN A 117 -22.04 -8.95 21.30
CA GLN A 117 -22.33 -7.75 20.51
C GLN A 117 -21.04 -7.05 20.04
N CYS A 118 -19.95 -7.10 20.81
CA CYS A 118 -18.62 -6.65 20.37
C CYS A 118 -18.02 -7.58 19.31
N ALA A 119 -18.07 -8.89 19.51
CA ALA A 119 -17.62 -9.87 18.53
C ALA A 119 -18.38 -9.75 17.20
N TRP A 120 -19.69 -9.49 17.23
CA TRP A 120 -20.49 -9.25 16.03
C TRP A 120 -20.09 -7.96 15.28
N LYS A 121 -19.79 -6.87 16.00
CA LYS A 121 -19.25 -5.64 15.40
C LYS A 121 -17.90 -5.89 14.73
N GLN A 122 -16.99 -6.62 15.39
CA GLN A 122 -15.69 -7.00 14.83
C GLN A 122 -15.83 -7.87 13.57
N LEU A 123 -16.69 -8.89 13.60
CA LEU A 123 -16.99 -9.75 12.45
C LEU A 123 -17.56 -8.94 11.28
N SER A 124 -18.43 -7.96 11.56
CA SER A 124 -19.04 -7.09 10.55
C SER A 124 -17.99 -6.18 9.90
N ALA A 125 -17.11 -5.57 10.69
CA ALA A 125 -16.00 -4.76 10.19
C ALA A 125 -14.99 -5.59 9.37
N ALA A 126 -14.64 -6.79 9.83
CA ALA A 126 -13.76 -7.71 9.10
C ALA A 126 -14.34 -8.13 7.73
N ARG A 127 -15.66 -8.33 7.63
CA ARG A 127 -16.35 -8.60 6.36
C ARG A 127 -16.34 -7.40 5.41
N ALA A 128 -16.51 -6.18 5.92
CA ALA A 128 -16.41 -4.97 5.11
C ALA A 128 -15.00 -4.80 4.55
N ALA A 129 -13.98 -4.89 5.41
CA ALA A 129 -12.57 -4.82 5.00
C ALA A 129 -12.19 -5.91 3.99
N LEU A 130 -12.67 -7.15 4.18
CA LEU A 130 -12.47 -8.23 3.20
C LEU A 130 -13.05 -7.84 1.83
N SER A 131 -14.30 -7.38 1.79
CA SER A 131 -14.94 -6.97 0.53
C SER A 131 -14.21 -5.82 -0.17
N GLU A 132 -13.70 -4.83 0.58
CA GLU A 132 -12.86 -3.76 0.05
C GLU A 132 -11.55 -4.31 -0.55
N THR A 133 -10.88 -5.26 0.13
CA THR A 133 -9.65 -5.88 -0.40
C THR A 133 -9.90 -6.75 -1.63
N GLU A 134 -11.04 -7.45 -1.71
CA GLU A 134 -11.45 -8.21 -2.90
C GLU A 134 -11.69 -7.28 -4.10
N LEU A 135 -12.34 -6.13 -3.87
CA LEU A 135 -12.61 -5.11 -4.89
C LEU A 135 -11.31 -4.47 -5.39
N ALA A 136 -10.40 -4.12 -4.48
CA ALA A 136 -9.07 -3.62 -4.80
C ALA A 136 -8.22 -4.65 -5.57
N ALA A 137 -8.27 -5.94 -5.18
CA ALA A 137 -7.59 -7.01 -5.89
C ALA A 137 -8.16 -7.25 -7.29
N ALA A 138 -9.49 -7.17 -7.46
CA ALA A 138 -10.15 -7.25 -8.76
C ALA A 138 -9.76 -6.08 -9.69
N GLN A 139 -9.69 -4.86 -9.15
CA GLN A 139 -9.24 -3.69 -9.90
C GLN A 139 -7.75 -3.79 -10.28
N SER A 140 -6.87 -4.14 -9.34
CA SER A 140 -5.44 -4.35 -9.62
C SER A 140 -5.22 -5.44 -10.68
N LYS A 141 -6.03 -6.51 -10.68
CA LYS A 141 -6.01 -7.56 -11.71
C LYS A 141 -6.44 -7.05 -13.10
N LYS A 142 -7.36 -6.08 -13.16
CA LYS A 142 -7.75 -5.39 -14.42
C LYS A 142 -6.63 -4.49 -14.92
N GLU A 143 -6.03 -3.69 -14.05
CA GLU A 143 -4.91 -2.79 -14.36
C GLU A 143 -3.67 -3.57 -14.81
N ASN A 144 -3.31 -4.66 -14.12
CA ASN A 144 -2.19 -5.53 -14.51
C ASN A 144 -2.43 -6.21 -15.88
N LYS A 145 -3.70 -6.47 -16.25
CA LYS A 145 -4.05 -6.97 -17.58
C LYS A 145 -3.88 -5.89 -18.65
N GLN A 146 -4.27 -4.64 -18.37
CA GLN A 146 -4.07 -3.50 -19.27
C GLN A 146 -2.57 -3.26 -19.52
N LEU A 147 -1.77 -3.13 -18.45
CA LEU A 147 -0.32 -2.92 -18.54
C LEU A 147 0.38 -4.02 -19.37
N ARG A 148 -0.08 -5.27 -19.30
CA ARG A 148 0.44 -6.37 -20.14
C ARG A 148 0.08 -6.23 -21.62
N GLN A 149 -1.05 -5.61 -21.94
CA GLN A 149 -1.42 -5.27 -23.33
C GLN A 149 -0.58 -4.08 -23.82
N ASP A 150 -0.42 -3.05 -22.99
CA ASP A 150 0.37 -1.85 -23.32
C ASP A 150 1.85 -2.19 -23.56
N ILE A 151 2.46 -3.02 -22.70
CA ILE A 151 3.82 -3.56 -22.86
C ILE A 151 3.94 -4.39 -24.15
N SER A 152 2.89 -5.12 -24.54
CA SER A 152 2.88 -5.91 -25.79
C SER A 152 2.84 -5.00 -27.03
N ILE A 153 2.03 -3.93 -26.98
CA ILE A 153 1.95 -2.91 -28.03
C ILE A 153 3.30 -2.19 -28.18
N GLU A 154 3.88 -1.71 -27.09
CA GLU A 154 5.15 -0.98 -27.14
C GLU A 154 6.33 -1.88 -27.53
N LYS A 155 6.33 -3.15 -27.12
CA LYS A 155 7.30 -4.15 -27.63
C LYS A 155 7.21 -4.29 -29.15
N ASN A 156 5.99 -4.32 -29.72
CA ASN A 156 5.82 -4.37 -31.16
C ASN A 156 6.27 -3.07 -31.85
N ARG A 157 6.03 -1.90 -31.24
CA ARG A 157 6.53 -0.60 -31.73
C ARG A 157 8.06 -0.55 -31.75
N CYS A 158 8.72 -0.97 -30.67
CA CYS A 158 10.18 -1.09 -30.59
C CYS A 158 10.75 -2.08 -31.63
N ASN A 159 10.08 -3.20 -31.88
CA ASN A 159 10.48 -4.15 -32.92
C ASN A 159 10.40 -3.53 -34.34
N ALA A 160 9.34 -2.75 -34.62
CA ALA A 160 9.18 -2.05 -35.91
C ALA A 160 10.28 -0.99 -36.11
N LEU A 161 10.49 -0.11 -35.11
CA LEU A 161 11.55 0.90 -35.11
C LEU A 161 12.94 0.27 -35.28
N HIS A 162 13.21 -0.88 -34.65
CA HIS A 162 14.47 -1.60 -34.85
C HIS A 162 14.63 -2.17 -36.27
N GLY A 163 13.53 -2.51 -36.95
CA GLY A 163 13.51 -2.87 -38.37
C GLY A 163 13.84 -1.67 -39.26
N GLU A 164 13.20 -0.53 -39.03
CA GLU A 164 13.45 0.72 -39.75
C GLU A 164 14.90 1.20 -39.58
N MET A 165 15.43 1.19 -38.35
CA MET A 165 16.83 1.51 -38.06
C MET A 165 17.81 0.59 -38.81
N ARG A 166 17.45 -0.69 -39.02
CA ARG A 166 18.29 -1.63 -39.78
C ARG A 166 18.30 -1.28 -41.27
N LEU A 167 17.14 -0.99 -41.85
CA LEU A 167 17.03 -0.56 -43.25
C LEU A 167 17.80 0.75 -43.50
N LEU A 168 17.69 1.74 -42.60
CA LEU A 168 18.46 2.98 -42.66
C LEU A 168 19.98 2.76 -42.51
N ALA A 169 20.40 1.78 -41.70
CA ALA A 169 21.81 1.41 -41.57
C ALA A 169 22.35 0.66 -42.79
N GLU A 170 21.51 -0.11 -43.49
CA GLU A 170 21.85 -0.76 -44.76
C GLU A 170 21.89 0.24 -45.92
N GLN A 171 20.94 1.19 -45.99
CA GLN A 171 20.96 2.30 -46.93
C GLN A 171 22.23 3.17 -46.76
N ARG A 172 22.60 3.53 -45.53
CA ARG A 172 23.85 4.28 -45.29
C ARG A 172 25.10 3.55 -45.75
N LYS A 173 25.11 2.20 -45.76
CA LYS A 173 26.25 1.43 -46.29
C LYS A 173 26.32 1.54 -47.81
N SER A 174 25.22 1.33 -48.53
CA SER A 174 25.22 1.43 -49.99
C SER A 174 25.46 2.86 -50.48
N GLU A 175 24.97 3.88 -49.77
CA GLU A 175 25.35 5.29 -49.97
C GLU A 175 26.86 5.53 -49.77
N THR A 176 27.44 4.95 -48.72
CA THR A 176 28.90 5.06 -48.45
C THR A 176 29.72 4.37 -49.54
N GLU A 177 29.32 3.17 -49.98
CA GLU A 177 29.95 2.42 -51.08
C GLU A 177 29.87 3.19 -52.41
N LEU A 178 28.72 3.81 -52.71
CA LEU A 178 28.55 4.68 -53.86
C LEU A 178 29.47 5.91 -53.79
N CYS A 179 29.56 6.58 -52.63
CA CYS A 179 30.47 7.70 -52.43
C CYS A 179 31.95 7.31 -52.57
N LEU A 180 32.34 6.11 -52.16
CA LEU A 180 33.70 5.59 -52.37
C LEU A 180 33.99 5.32 -53.86
N SER A 181 33.06 4.69 -54.56
CA SER A 181 33.14 4.44 -56.01
C SER A 181 33.27 5.75 -56.81
N LEU A 182 32.42 6.75 -56.54
CA LEU A 182 32.49 8.08 -57.17
C LEU A 182 33.83 8.79 -56.87
N LYS A 183 34.36 8.65 -55.65
CA LYS A 183 35.66 9.20 -55.26
C LYS A 183 36.84 8.53 -55.99
N GLU A 184 36.72 7.25 -56.33
CA GLU A 184 37.69 6.54 -57.16
C GLU A 184 37.59 6.95 -58.64
N GLN A 185 36.39 7.04 -59.20
CA GLN A 185 36.17 7.58 -60.55
C GLN A 185 36.76 8.99 -60.72
N LEU A 186 36.57 9.87 -59.72
CA LEU A 186 37.15 11.21 -59.71
C LEU A 186 38.70 11.23 -59.60
N ARG A 187 39.32 10.23 -58.97
CA ARG A 187 40.78 10.06 -59.00
C ARG A 187 41.25 9.64 -60.39
N ASN A 188 40.59 8.65 -60.98
CA ASN A 188 40.94 8.15 -62.32
C ASN A 188 40.79 9.25 -63.39
N PHE A 189 39.74 10.07 -63.31
CA PHE A 189 39.57 11.23 -64.17
C PHE A 189 40.70 12.27 -64.00
N ARG A 190 41.13 12.57 -62.76
CA ARG A 190 42.27 13.47 -62.52
C ARG A 190 43.59 12.93 -63.08
N HIS A 191 43.83 11.61 -62.98
CA HIS A 191 45.02 11.00 -63.58
C HIS A 191 45.01 11.06 -65.11
N LEU A 192 43.84 10.91 -65.75
CA LEU A 192 43.68 11.12 -67.19
C LEU A 192 43.90 12.60 -67.58
N GLN A 193 43.44 13.56 -66.78
CA GLN A 193 43.73 14.99 -66.99
C GLN A 193 45.22 15.33 -66.84
N GLN A 194 45.91 14.71 -65.87
CA GLN A 194 47.36 14.86 -65.70
C GLN A 194 48.11 14.32 -66.93
N ALA A 195 47.83 13.08 -67.34
CA ALA A 195 48.46 12.47 -68.51
C ALA A 195 48.21 13.26 -69.81
N ALA A 196 47.03 13.87 -69.98
CA ALA A 196 46.76 14.77 -71.10
C ALA A 196 47.62 16.05 -71.06
N GLY A 197 47.78 16.67 -69.88
CA GLY A 197 48.65 17.83 -69.68
C GLY A 197 50.14 17.52 -69.89
N ASP A 198 50.59 16.33 -69.50
CA ASP A 198 51.95 15.86 -69.75
C ASP A 198 52.20 15.69 -71.27
N ILE A 199 51.24 15.10 -72.00
CA ILE A 199 51.28 14.96 -73.47
C ILE A 199 51.32 16.34 -74.15
N ASP A 200 50.53 17.31 -73.70
CA ASP A 200 50.58 18.68 -74.24
C ASP A 200 51.90 19.39 -73.94
N SER A 201 52.51 19.12 -72.77
CA SER A 201 53.85 19.62 -72.42
C SER A 201 54.94 19.05 -73.32
N ASP A 202 54.94 17.75 -73.58
CA ASP A 202 55.89 17.12 -74.50
C ASP A 202 55.65 17.51 -75.96
N ASN A 203 54.39 17.70 -76.38
CA ASN A 203 54.07 18.30 -77.69
C ASN A 203 54.63 19.72 -77.83
N ALA A 204 54.60 20.54 -76.77
CA ALA A 204 55.20 21.87 -76.78
C ALA A 204 56.74 21.80 -76.89
N ARG A 205 57.39 20.92 -76.11
CA ARG A 205 58.85 20.67 -76.19
C ARG A 205 59.28 20.19 -77.57
N LEU A 206 58.52 19.30 -78.20
CA LEU A 206 58.80 18.79 -79.55
C LEU A 206 58.69 19.89 -80.62
N ARG A 207 57.72 20.81 -80.50
CA ARG A 207 57.61 21.99 -81.37
C ARG A 207 58.80 22.94 -81.19
N GLU A 208 59.21 23.19 -79.95
CA GLU A 208 60.37 24.04 -79.67
C GLU A 208 61.68 23.43 -80.21
N ALA A 209 61.90 22.13 -79.99
CA ALA A 209 63.04 21.42 -80.55
C ALA A 209 63.05 21.45 -82.09
N LEU A 210 61.88 21.34 -82.73
CA LEU A 210 61.76 21.42 -84.19
C LEU A 210 62.05 22.84 -84.71
N SER A 211 61.66 23.90 -83.98
CA SER A 211 62.06 25.30 -84.28
C SER A 211 63.57 25.47 -84.21
N ARG A 212 64.20 25.00 -83.12
CA ARG A 212 65.66 25.06 -82.95
C ARG A 212 66.40 24.33 -84.08
N CYS A 213 65.92 23.13 -84.48
CA CYS A 213 66.47 22.43 -85.64
C CYS A 213 66.32 23.21 -86.96
N GLN A 214 65.26 23.99 -87.15
CA GLN A 214 65.11 24.88 -88.33
C GLN A 214 66.08 26.07 -88.26
N GLU A 215 66.27 26.66 -87.08
CA GLU A 215 67.23 27.73 -86.83
C GLU A 215 68.69 27.26 -87.05
N ASP A 216 69.04 26.05 -86.60
CA ASP A 216 70.35 25.42 -86.84
C ASP A 216 70.59 25.16 -88.34
N ILE A 217 69.59 24.64 -89.07
CA ILE A 217 69.67 24.42 -90.53
C ILE A 217 69.86 25.74 -91.28
N CYS A 218 69.22 26.83 -90.83
CA CYS A 218 69.41 28.16 -91.42
C CYS A 218 70.80 28.74 -91.04
N SER A 219 71.27 28.50 -89.83
CA SER A 219 72.56 28.97 -89.33
C SER A 219 73.74 28.28 -90.03
N LEU A 220 73.68 26.96 -90.24
CA LEU A 220 74.71 26.22 -90.98
C LEU A 220 74.90 26.74 -92.41
N ARG A 221 73.82 27.12 -93.10
CA ARG A 221 73.87 27.77 -94.43
C ARG A 221 74.52 29.16 -94.41
N MET A 222 74.58 29.84 -93.27
CA MET A 222 75.26 31.12 -93.11
C MET A 222 76.73 30.99 -92.66
N VAL A 223 77.09 29.90 -91.98
CA VAL A 223 78.41 29.71 -91.37
C VAL A 223 79.51 29.40 -92.40
N GLU A 224 79.20 28.68 -93.49
CA GLU A 224 80.16 28.39 -94.57
C GLU A 224 80.78 29.67 -95.17
N GLN A 225 80.10 30.81 -95.13
CA GLN A 225 80.52 32.03 -95.83
C GLN A 225 81.38 33.00 -94.99
N LYS A 226 81.55 32.80 -93.67
CA LYS A 226 82.15 33.82 -92.78
C LYS A 226 83.22 33.34 -91.79
N PHE A 227 83.58 32.06 -91.80
CA PHE A 227 84.47 31.46 -90.78
C PHE A 227 85.90 32.04 -90.72
N ALA A 228 86.35 32.80 -91.72
CA ALA A 228 87.68 33.43 -91.74
C ALA A 228 87.80 34.69 -90.85
N SER A 229 86.71 35.43 -90.61
CA SER A 229 86.78 36.75 -89.94
C SER A 229 86.92 36.64 -88.42
N CYS A 230 86.14 35.73 -87.81
CA CYS A 230 86.00 35.64 -86.35
C CYS A 230 87.30 35.21 -85.62
N LYS A 231 88.31 34.71 -86.36
CA LYS A 231 89.59 34.25 -85.80
C LYS A 231 90.46 35.40 -85.27
N ALA A 232 90.25 36.64 -85.72
CA ALA A 232 90.97 37.82 -85.23
C ALA A 232 90.31 38.42 -83.97
N GLU A 233 88.98 38.45 -83.92
CA GLU A 233 88.21 39.08 -82.83
C GLU A 233 88.30 38.28 -81.52
N LEU A 234 88.54 36.97 -81.61
CA LEU A 234 88.69 36.07 -80.46
C LEU A 234 89.85 36.44 -79.52
N GLU A 235 90.96 37.00 -80.02
CA GLU A 235 92.08 37.42 -79.16
C GLU A 235 91.80 38.72 -78.40
N ASN A 236 91.09 39.68 -79.01
CA ASN A 236 90.64 40.89 -78.31
C ASN A 236 89.69 40.54 -77.15
N LEU A 237 88.78 39.59 -77.36
CA LEU A 237 87.83 39.15 -76.34
C LEU A 237 88.50 38.51 -75.11
N LYS A 238 89.67 37.86 -75.26
CA LYS A 238 90.42 37.33 -74.10
C LYS A 238 90.93 38.42 -73.17
N GLN A 239 91.41 39.55 -73.71
CA GLN A 239 91.88 40.66 -72.89
C GLN A 239 90.73 41.30 -72.09
N VAL A 240 89.57 41.49 -72.73
CA VAL A 240 88.35 42.01 -72.09
C VAL A 240 87.85 41.07 -70.98
N ASN A 241 87.79 39.76 -71.24
CA ASN A 241 87.37 38.76 -70.26
C ASN A 241 88.28 38.75 -69.00
N THR A 242 89.59 39.00 -69.18
CA THR A 242 90.55 39.09 -68.06
C THR A 242 90.25 40.26 -67.12
N GLN A 243 89.72 41.38 -67.62
CA GLN A 243 89.29 42.51 -66.77
C GLN A 243 87.98 42.19 -66.02
N PHE A 244 86.99 41.58 -66.69
CA PHE A 244 85.73 41.20 -66.05
C PHE A 244 85.93 40.17 -64.92
N ALA A 245 86.85 39.22 -65.07
CA ALA A 245 87.15 38.23 -64.02
C ALA A 245 87.56 38.89 -62.68
N LEU A 246 88.38 39.95 -62.72
CA LEU A 246 88.78 40.71 -61.53
C LEU A 246 87.61 41.49 -60.92
N GLN A 247 86.72 42.04 -61.77
CA GLN A 247 85.55 42.79 -61.34
C GLN A 247 84.50 41.88 -60.67
N ILE A 248 84.29 40.68 -61.21
CA ILE A 248 83.43 39.64 -60.63
C ILE A 248 83.99 39.18 -59.28
N GLN A 249 85.29 38.93 -59.16
CA GLN A 249 85.91 38.51 -57.89
C GLN A 249 85.77 39.56 -56.77
N SER A 250 85.69 40.85 -57.13
CA SER A 250 85.39 41.94 -56.19
C SER A 250 83.92 41.91 -55.71
N GLN A 251 82.98 41.65 -56.62
CA GLN A 251 81.55 41.55 -56.31
C GLN A 251 81.20 40.28 -55.51
N GLN A 252 81.86 39.15 -55.78
CA GLN A 252 81.69 37.89 -55.05
C GLN A 252 81.85 38.10 -53.53
N LYS A 253 82.94 38.77 -53.12
CA LYS A 253 83.24 39.07 -51.71
C LYS A 253 82.22 40.00 -51.05
N GLN A 254 81.60 40.90 -51.80
CA GLN A 254 80.52 41.73 -51.27
C GLN A 254 79.27 40.88 -51.02
N ILE A 255 78.88 40.03 -51.97
CA ILE A 255 77.72 39.11 -51.84
C ILE A 255 77.89 38.17 -50.65
N GLU A 256 79.07 37.57 -50.48
CA GLU A 256 79.42 36.73 -49.32
C GLU A 256 79.20 37.50 -48.00
N SER A 257 79.65 38.76 -47.92
CA SER A 257 79.47 39.59 -46.72
C SER A 257 78.01 39.97 -46.41
N PHE A 258 77.13 40.00 -47.41
CA PHE A 258 75.69 40.18 -47.22
C PHE A 258 75.02 38.87 -46.79
N GLN A 259 75.42 37.72 -47.35
CA GLN A 259 74.90 36.41 -46.95
C GLN A 259 75.30 36.03 -45.51
N GLU A 260 76.49 36.43 -45.05
CA GLU A 260 76.92 36.28 -43.65
C GLU A 260 75.99 37.06 -42.70
N LYS A 261 75.69 38.32 -43.03
CA LYS A 261 74.77 39.18 -42.26
C LYS A 261 73.33 38.69 -42.28
N GLN A 262 72.87 38.16 -43.42
CA GLN A 262 71.54 37.55 -43.51
C GLN A 262 71.43 36.31 -42.60
N ARG A 263 72.43 35.41 -42.64
CA ARG A 263 72.47 34.24 -41.74
C ARG A 263 72.50 34.62 -40.26
N GLN A 264 73.16 35.72 -39.90
CA GLN A 264 73.13 36.26 -38.53
C GLN A 264 71.74 36.77 -38.13
N ALA A 265 71.09 37.58 -38.98
CA ALA A 265 69.75 38.10 -38.72
C ALA A 265 68.68 36.99 -38.64
N GLU A 266 68.79 35.96 -39.49
CA GLU A 266 67.92 34.78 -39.44
C GLU A 266 68.12 33.96 -38.16
N ALA A 267 69.37 33.82 -37.68
CA ALA A 267 69.67 33.15 -36.41
C ALA A 267 69.16 33.92 -35.18
N GLU A 268 69.28 35.26 -35.16
CA GLU A 268 68.73 36.08 -34.08
C GLU A 268 67.19 36.06 -34.07
N SER A 269 66.56 36.13 -35.25
CA SER A 269 65.11 35.99 -35.41
C SER A 269 64.60 34.62 -34.93
N ALA A 270 65.28 33.54 -35.31
CA ALA A 270 64.96 32.19 -34.85
C ALA A 270 65.10 32.04 -33.33
N ARG A 271 66.16 32.63 -32.75
CA ARG A 271 66.38 32.64 -31.29
C ARG A 271 65.28 33.38 -30.53
N LEU A 272 64.93 34.60 -30.94
CA LEU A 272 63.83 35.37 -30.34
C LEU A 272 62.49 34.63 -30.49
N GLY A 273 62.26 33.97 -31.62
CA GLY A 273 61.09 33.11 -31.86
C GLY A 273 61.04 31.83 -31.01
N ILE A 274 62.15 31.40 -30.41
CA ILE A 274 62.20 30.32 -29.40
C ILE A 274 61.95 30.89 -28.01
N GLU A 275 62.66 31.97 -27.64
CA GLU A 275 62.52 32.63 -26.33
C GLU A 275 61.04 33.00 -26.07
N LEU A 276 60.37 33.66 -27.03
CA LEU A 276 58.97 34.08 -26.94
C LEU A 276 57.97 32.90 -26.89
N LYS A 277 58.31 31.72 -27.42
CA LYS A 277 57.51 30.50 -27.24
C LYS A 277 57.67 29.92 -25.83
N THR A 278 58.89 29.88 -25.30
CA THR A 278 59.13 29.37 -23.94
C THR A 278 58.51 30.25 -22.86
N GLU A 279 58.40 31.56 -23.09
CA GLU A 279 57.73 32.48 -22.17
C GLU A 279 56.20 32.31 -22.18
N LYS A 280 55.59 32.06 -23.35
CA LYS A 280 54.17 31.65 -23.43
C LYS A 280 53.89 30.35 -22.71
N GLN A 281 54.70 29.31 -22.94
CA GLN A 281 54.50 28.01 -22.26
C GLN A 281 54.58 28.16 -20.74
N LYS A 282 55.55 28.91 -20.21
CA LYS A 282 55.63 29.19 -18.76
C LYS A 282 54.40 29.93 -18.22
N SER A 283 53.85 30.89 -18.98
CA SER A 283 52.62 31.61 -18.63
C SER A 283 51.37 30.69 -18.58
N GLU A 284 51.32 29.68 -19.44
CA GLU A 284 50.23 28.71 -19.53
C GLU A 284 50.38 27.60 -18.46
N GLU A 285 51.58 27.09 -18.23
CA GLU A 285 51.92 26.16 -17.15
C GLU A 285 51.59 26.73 -15.76
N LEU A 286 51.96 27.99 -15.50
CA LEU A 286 51.76 28.63 -14.18
C LEU A 286 50.27 28.88 -13.88
N LYS A 287 49.43 29.06 -14.91
CA LYS A 287 47.97 29.07 -14.75
C LYS A 287 47.44 27.68 -14.43
N ALA A 288 47.87 26.66 -15.18
CA ALA A 288 47.44 25.28 -14.97
C ALA A 288 47.83 24.76 -13.57
N THR A 289 49.00 25.11 -13.03
CA THR A 289 49.39 24.74 -11.66
C THR A 289 48.52 25.43 -10.61
N ASN A 290 48.27 26.73 -10.75
CA ASN A 290 47.43 27.47 -9.80
C ASN A 290 45.98 26.94 -9.80
N GLU A 291 45.46 26.56 -10.97
CA GLU A 291 44.09 26.05 -11.11
C GLU A 291 43.96 24.60 -10.61
N LEU A 292 44.99 23.76 -10.80
CA LEU A 292 45.09 22.45 -10.15
C LEU A 292 45.19 22.54 -8.62
N GLU A 293 45.90 23.55 -8.09
CA GLU A 293 46.04 23.76 -6.66
C GLU A 293 44.72 24.26 -6.03
N ARG A 294 44.01 25.16 -6.73
CA ARG A 294 42.63 25.57 -6.41
C ARG A 294 41.69 24.36 -6.29
N LEU A 295 41.69 23.49 -7.31
CA LEU A 295 40.87 22.27 -7.35
C LEU A 295 41.26 21.26 -6.26
N ARG A 296 42.55 21.14 -5.91
CA ARG A 296 42.99 20.31 -4.78
C ARG A 296 42.44 20.83 -3.45
N CYS A 297 42.46 22.14 -3.21
CA CYS A 297 41.88 22.73 -2.00
C CYS A 297 40.37 22.46 -1.91
N GLU A 298 39.63 22.66 -3.00
CA GLU A 298 38.18 22.36 -3.06
C GLU A 298 37.91 20.88 -2.73
N LEU A 299 38.61 19.95 -3.38
CA LEU A 299 38.45 18.51 -3.17
C LEU A 299 38.84 18.08 -1.74
N THR A 300 39.81 18.74 -1.09
CA THR A 300 40.10 18.47 0.34
C THR A 300 39.03 19.00 1.30
N ASN A 301 38.28 20.03 0.92
CA ASN A 301 37.16 20.53 1.71
C ASN A 301 35.93 19.63 1.54
N GLU A 302 35.60 19.25 0.30
CA GLU A 302 34.54 18.26 0.00
C GLU A 302 34.80 16.91 0.69
N LYS A 303 36.06 16.45 0.73
CA LYS A 303 36.40 15.21 1.44
C LYS A 303 36.11 15.31 2.94
N LYS A 304 36.37 16.45 3.57
CA LYS A 304 36.09 16.67 5.01
C LYS A 304 34.59 16.73 5.30
N THR A 305 33.78 17.40 4.47
CA THR A 305 32.32 17.37 4.63
C THR A 305 31.75 15.99 4.35
N ALA A 306 32.25 15.25 3.34
CA ALA A 306 31.85 13.88 3.07
C ALA A 306 32.22 12.90 4.20
N GLU A 307 33.35 13.08 4.88
CA GLU A 307 33.73 12.27 6.04
C GLU A 307 32.89 12.61 7.29
N GLN A 308 32.59 13.89 7.54
CA GLN A 308 31.66 14.29 8.61
C GLN A 308 30.21 13.80 8.35
N LEU A 309 29.77 13.84 7.09
CA LEU A 309 28.45 13.33 6.68
C LEU A 309 28.35 11.80 6.66
N LYS A 310 29.46 11.05 6.70
CA LYS A 310 29.41 9.57 6.76
C LYS A 310 29.16 9.00 8.15
N VAL A 311 29.54 9.71 9.22
CA VAL A 311 29.44 9.16 10.58
C VAL A 311 27.97 9.13 11.05
N ARG A 312 27.25 10.25 10.95
CA ARG A 312 25.89 10.41 11.53
C ARG A 312 24.77 9.57 10.88
N PRO A 313 24.71 9.34 9.55
CA PRO A 313 23.69 8.47 8.96
C PRO A 313 23.94 6.99 9.27
N SER A 314 25.21 6.58 9.33
CA SER A 314 25.60 5.16 9.24
C SER A 314 25.07 4.25 10.36
N GLU A 315 24.73 4.80 11.53
CA GLU A 315 24.10 4.03 12.62
C GLU A 315 22.58 3.91 12.39
N ARG A 316 21.92 5.05 12.14
CA ARG A 316 20.46 5.10 11.89
C ARG A 316 20.05 4.33 10.63
N GLU A 317 20.87 4.36 9.59
CA GLU A 317 20.69 3.57 8.37
C GLU A 317 20.89 2.07 8.64
N ARG A 318 21.85 1.67 9.47
CA ARG A 318 22.05 0.25 9.86
C ARG A 318 20.87 -0.28 10.68
N ASP A 319 20.34 0.51 11.61
CA ASP A 319 19.22 0.07 12.44
C ASP A 319 17.90 0.05 11.64
N LEU A 320 17.68 1.01 10.72
CA LEU A 320 16.59 0.92 9.75
C LEU A 320 16.74 -0.31 8.83
N LEU A 321 17.94 -0.60 8.32
CA LEU A 321 18.20 -1.79 7.51
C LEU A 321 17.96 -3.09 8.29
N ARG A 322 18.37 -3.16 9.56
CA ARG A 322 18.05 -4.30 10.45
C ARG A 322 16.55 -4.45 10.64
N GLN A 323 15.83 -3.36 10.86
CA GLN A 323 14.37 -3.36 11.01
C GLN A 323 13.69 -3.83 9.72
N CYS A 324 14.13 -3.35 8.56
CA CYS A 324 13.65 -3.80 7.24
C CYS A 324 13.94 -5.28 6.98
N CYS A 325 15.14 -5.79 7.33
CA CYS A 325 15.46 -7.21 7.23
C CYS A 325 14.55 -8.06 8.13
N ALA A 326 14.36 -7.68 9.40
CA ALA A 326 13.49 -8.39 10.32
C ALA A 326 12.02 -8.43 9.85
N THR A 327 11.47 -7.30 9.38
CA THR A 327 10.11 -7.27 8.82
C THR A 327 9.98 -8.04 7.51
N THR A 328 11.03 -8.06 6.68
CA THR A 328 11.03 -8.85 5.44
C THR A 328 11.00 -10.34 5.76
N GLN A 329 11.84 -10.79 6.70
CA GLN A 329 11.86 -12.19 7.14
C GLN A 329 10.51 -12.62 7.73
N GLN A 330 9.89 -11.79 8.59
CA GLN A 330 8.56 -12.07 9.13
C GLN A 330 7.51 -12.21 8.00
N VAL A 331 7.52 -11.32 7.01
CA VAL A 331 6.59 -11.39 5.86
C VAL A 331 6.86 -12.63 4.98
N GLU A 332 8.10 -13.11 4.87
CA GLU A 332 8.42 -14.36 4.19
C GLU A 332 7.95 -15.59 4.95
N GLU A 333 8.07 -15.61 6.29
CA GLU A 333 7.53 -16.66 7.16
C GLU A 333 5.99 -16.69 7.12
N GLU A 334 5.32 -15.53 7.20
CA GLU A 334 3.86 -15.41 7.04
C GLU A 334 3.38 -15.88 5.65
N ARG A 335 4.09 -15.52 4.58
CA ARG A 335 3.82 -16.02 3.22
C ARG A 335 4.00 -17.54 3.11
N ALA A 336 4.99 -18.12 3.78
CA ALA A 336 5.20 -19.56 3.81
C ALA A 336 4.05 -20.29 4.53
N VAL A 337 3.49 -19.71 5.60
CA VAL A 337 2.29 -20.22 6.29
C VAL A 337 1.05 -20.10 5.40
N GLN A 338 0.80 -18.93 4.80
CA GLN A 338 -0.33 -18.71 3.87
C GLN A 338 -0.30 -19.67 2.68
N LYS A 339 0.90 -19.95 2.13
CA LYS A 339 1.09 -20.90 1.03
C LYS A 339 0.67 -22.33 1.42
N ARG A 340 1.02 -22.79 2.63
CA ARG A 340 0.59 -24.10 3.15
C ARG A 340 -0.93 -24.16 3.34
N GLN A 341 -1.53 -23.12 3.93
CA GLN A 341 -2.98 -23.03 4.09
C GLN A 341 -3.72 -23.04 2.73
N MET A 342 -3.19 -22.35 1.73
CA MET A 342 -3.75 -22.36 0.36
C MET A 342 -3.64 -23.74 -0.29
N GLU A 343 -2.53 -24.45 -0.08
CA GLU A 343 -2.34 -25.83 -0.55
C GLU A 343 -3.28 -26.82 0.16
N GLU A 344 -3.53 -26.65 1.46
CA GLU A 344 -4.52 -27.43 2.21
C GLU A 344 -5.96 -27.17 1.71
N ILE A 345 -6.34 -25.90 1.52
CA ILE A 345 -7.66 -25.52 0.97
C ILE A 345 -7.85 -26.09 -0.44
N HIS A 346 -6.84 -26.00 -1.31
CA HIS A 346 -6.89 -26.60 -2.65
C HIS A 346 -7.03 -28.13 -2.62
N ASN A 347 -6.34 -28.80 -1.68
CA ASN A 347 -6.48 -30.25 -1.49
C ASN A 347 -7.85 -30.65 -0.92
N LEU A 348 -8.47 -29.83 -0.09
CA LEU A 348 -9.86 -30.02 0.37
C LEU A 348 -10.87 -29.79 -0.76
N ALA A 349 -10.68 -28.74 -1.57
CA ALA A 349 -11.51 -28.44 -2.73
C ALA A 349 -11.52 -29.62 -3.72
N ARG A 350 -10.34 -30.12 -4.13
CA ARG A 350 -10.24 -31.30 -5.02
C ARG A 350 -10.95 -32.53 -4.46
N ARG A 351 -10.82 -32.82 -3.16
CA ARG A 351 -11.53 -33.95 -2.52
C ARG A 351 -13.06 -33.75 -2.54
N SER A 352 -13.53 -32.51 -2.42
CA SER A 352 -14.95 -32.17 -2.53
C SER A 352 -15.47 -32.29 -3.98
N GLU A 353 -14.66 -31.90 -4.97
CA GLU A 353 -14.94 -32.14 -6.39
C GLU A 353 -15.02 -33.64 -6.70
N ASP A 354 -14.02 -34.43 -6.28
CA ASP A 354 -13.99 -35.90 -6.43
C ASP A 354 -15.23 -36.57 -5.78
N GLN A 355 -15.70 -36.06 -4.64
CA GLN A 355 -16.91 -36.53 -3.96
C GLN A 355 -18.18 -36.13 -4.73
N ASN A 356 -18.27 -34.88 -5.19
CA ASN A 356 -19.41 -34.40 -5.97
C ASN A 356 -19.55 -35.15 -7.30
N SER A 357 -18.45 -35.41 -8.02
CA SER A 357 -18.49 -36.21 -9.26
C SER A 357 -18.97 -37.65 -9.01
N ARG A 358 -18.57 -38.27 -7.90
CA ARG A 358 -19.09 -39.61 -7.51
C ARG A 358 -20.58 -39.57 -7.18
N LEU A 359 -21.05 -38.55 -6.47
CA LEU A 359 -22.48 -38.38 -6.16
C LEU A 359 -23.30 -38.11 -7.43
N GLN A 360 -22.80 -37.27 -8.35
CA GLN A 360 -23.44 -37.03 -9.65
C GLN A 360 -23.51 -38.32 -10.49
N GLN A 361 -22.46 -39.15 -10.49
CA GLN A 361 -22.50 -40.45 -11.15
C GLN A 361 -23.54 -41.39 -10.51
N GLN A 362 -23.60 -41.46 -9.18
CA GLN A 362 -24.61 -42.28 -8.47
C GLN A 362 -26.05 -41.80 -8.75
N ILE A 363 -26.27 -40.49 -8.86
CA ILE A 363 -27.57 -39.93 -9.24
C ILE A 363 -27.92 -40.31 -10.69
N ALA A 364 -26.98 -40.19 -11.63
CA ALA A 364 -27.19 -40.57 -13.03
C ALA A 364 -27.46 -42.08 -13.18
N GLU A 365 -26.75 -42.94 -12.45
CA GLU A 365 -27.02 -44.39 -12.42
C GLU A 365 -28.41 -44.70 -11.82
N ALA A 366 -28.85 -43.98 -10.79
CA ALA A 366 -30.18 -44.12 -10.20
C ALA A 366 -31.30 -43.61 -11.12
N GLU A 367 -31.09 -42.50 -11.85
CA GLU A 367 -32.02 -42.03 -12.87
C GLU A 367 -32.16 -43.02 -14.04
N MET A 368 -31.05 -43.61 -14.49
CA MET A 368 -31.09 -44.62 -15.56
C MET A 368 -31.84 -45.88 -15.13
N ARG A 369 -31.66 -46.35 -13.89
CA ARG A 369 -32.47 -47.46 -13.35
C ARG A 369 -33.94 -47.10 -13.25
N ARG A 370 -34.27 -45.89 -12.75
CA ARG A 370 -35.68 -45.45 -12.68
C ARG A 370 -36.33 -45.40 -14.07
N ARG A 371 -35.63 -44.92 -15.11
CA ARG A 371 -36.15 -44.94 -16.49
C ARG A 371 -36.38 -46.37 -17.00
N GLN A 372 -35.50 -47.31 -16.66
CA GLN A 372 -35.70 -48.74 -16.99
C GLN A 372 -36.91 -49.32 -16.26
N GLU A 373 -37.10 -49.00 -14.98
CA GLU A 373 -38.28 -49.38 -14.19
C GLU A 373 -39.58 -48.75 -14.76
N GLU A 374 -39.54 -47.48 -15.18
CA GLU A 374 -40.64 -46.78 -15.84
C GLU A 374 -40.97 -47.37 -17.22
N GLU A 375 -39.97 -47.75 -18.02
CA GLU A 375 -40.12 -48.45 -19.30
C GLU A 375 -40.69 -49.86 -19.12
N GLU A 376 -40.21 -50.64 -18.15
CA GLU A 376 -40.75 -51.96 -17.81
C GLU A 376 -42.21 -51.86 -17.34
N VAL A 377 -42.54 -50.91 -16.46
CA VAL A 377 -43.92 -50.64 -16.03
C VAL A 377 -44.79 -50.24 -17.23
N HIS A 378 -44.32 -49.38 -18.13
CA HIS A 378 -45.07 -49.02 -19.34
C HIS A 378 -45.30 -50.23 -20.26
N CYS A 379 -44.30 -51.10 -20.44
CA CYS A 379 -44.46 -52.35 -21.20
C CYS A 379 -45.45 -53.32 -20.54
N LEU A 380 -45.44 -53.45 -19.21
CA LEU A 380 -46.39 -54.26 -18.46
C LEU A 380 -47.81 -53.67 -18.53
N SER A 381 -47.97 -52.35 -18.42
CA SER A 381 -49.26 -51.66 -18.60
C SER A 381 -49.79 -51.80 -20.03
N HIS A 382 -48.96 -51.68 -21.06
CA HIS A 382 -49.35 -51.95 -22.44
C HIS A 382 -49.76 -53.42 -22.63
N ARG A 383 -49.06 -54.35 -21.98
CA ARG A 383 -49.40 -55.78 -22.05
C ARG A 383 -50.67 -56.12 -21.28
N LEU A 384 -50.96 -55.45 -20.17
CA LEU A 384 -52.25 -55.52 -19.48
C LEU A 384 -53.36 -54.98 -20.37
N ALA A 385 -53.20 -53.79 -20.95
CA ALA A 385 -54.16 -53.21 -21.89
C ALA A 385 -54.38 -54.10 -23.12
N GLU A 386 -53.34 -54.74 -23.67
CA GLU A 386 -53.48 -55.78 -24.71
C GLU A 386 -54.31 -56.98 -24.25
N LEU A 387 -54.13 -57.44 -23.00
CA LEU A 387 -54.84 -58.59 -22.45
C LEU A 387 -56.30 -58.25 -22.12
N GLU A 388 -56.56 -57.06 -21.59
CA GLU A 388 -57.91 -56.51 -21.41
C GLU A 388 -58.61 -56.30 -22.76
N LEU A 389 -57.89 -55.79 -23.78
CA LEU A 389 -58.42 -55.64 -25.13
C LEU A 389 -58.64 -57.01 -25.79
N LYS A 390 -57.80 -58.02 -25.54
CA LYS A 390 -58.04 -59.41 -25.99
C LYS A 390 -59.17 -60.09 -25.23
N LEU A 391 -59.39 -59.80 -23.94
CA LEU A 391 -60.52 -60.32 -23.16
C LEU A 391 -61.84 -59.65 -23.55
N THR A 392 -61.83 -58.35 -23.80
CA THR A 392 -63.00 -57.62 -24.32
C THR A 392 -63.25 -57.95 -25.79
N GLN A 393 -62.22 -58.20 -26.61
CA GLN A 393 -62.35 -58.75 -27.96
C GLN A 393 -62.90 -60.17 -27.92
N LEU A 394 -62.41 -61.08 -27.07
CA LEU A 394 -63.00 -62.42 -26.92
C LEU A 394 -64.45 -62.35 -26.41
N GLY A 395 -64.75 -61.46 -25.47
CA GLY A 395 -66.12 -61.18 -25.04
C GLY A 395 -66.98 -60.52 -26.12
N ALA A 396 -66.38 -59.76 -27.04
CA ALA A 396 -67.02 -59.22 -28.23
C ALA A 396 -67.18 -60.28 -29.33
N ASP A 397 -66.28 -61.26 -29.42
CA ASP A 397 -66.26 -62.35 -30.40
C ASP A 397 -67.20 -63.47 -29.98
N PHE A 398 -67.41 -63.72 -28.69
CA PHE A 398 -68.57 -64.50 -28.20
C PHE A 398 -69.87 -63.80 -28.59
N ARG A 399 -69.95 -62.47 -28.41
CA ARG A 399 -71.10 -61.66 -28.85
C ARG A 399 -71.19 -61.54 -30.38
N ALA A 400 -70.10 -61.67 -31.13
CA ALA A 400 -70.07 -61.58 -32.59
C ALA A 400 -70.32 -62.94 -33.24
N GLN A 401 -69.87 -64.07 -32.70
CA GLN A 401 -70.36 -65.38 -33.14
C GLN A 401 -71.88 -65.49 -32.90
N SER A 402 -72.40 -64.86 -31.84
CA SER A 402 -73.85 -64.67 -31.62
C SER A 402 -74.55 -63.67 -32.58
N ASN A 403 -73.80 -62.78 -33.26
CA ASN A 403 -74.33 -61.68 -34.09
C ASN A 403 -73.82 -61.62 -35.55
N THR A 404 -72.92 -62.52 -35.97
CA THR A 404 -72.32 -62.62 -37.31
C THR A 404 -72.75 -63.92 -38.01
N LEU A 405 -73.51 -64.77 -37.31
CA LEU A 405 -74.67 -65.48 -37.88
C LEU A 405 -75.75 -64.51 -38.46
N ARG A 406 -75.38 -63.29 -38.94
CA ARG A 406 -76.30 -62.17 -39.25
C ARG A 406 -75.91 -61.11 -40.36
N SER A 407 -74.68 -60.97 -40.97
CA SER A 407 -74.30 -59.91 -42.03
C SER A 407 -72.86 -59.94 -42.76
N ALA A 408 -72.48 -59.15 -43.86
CA ALA A 408 -71.17 -59.21 -44.73
C ALA A 408 -70.66 -58.07 -45.82
N GLN A 409 -69.29 -57.81 -46.22
CA GLN A 409 -68.50 -57.31 -47.56
C GLN A 409 -67.16 -56.32 -47.70
N VAL A 410 -66.33 -56.16 -48.88
CA VAL A 410 -65.38 -55.00 -49.53
C VAL A 410 -63.78 -55.08 -50.06
N CYS A 411 -63.17 -54.30 -51.10
CA CYS A 411 -61.67 -54.06 -51.62
C CYS A 411 -61.37 -52.96 -52.86
N GLY A 412 -60.27 -52.42 -53.61
CA GLY A 412 -58.71 -52.23 -53.90
C GLY A 412 -58.25 -51.55 -55.35
N LYS A 413 -57.06 -51.11 -56.03
CA LYS A 413 -55.53 -50.63 -55.99
C LYS A 413 -54.75 -50.08 -57.40
N PRO A 414 -53.47 -49.43 -57.53
CA PRO A 414 -52.72 -48.66 -58.72
C PRO A 414 -51.10 -48.83 -59.11
N GLN A 415 -50.09 -48.19 -59.91
CA GLN A 415 -49.64 -47.07 -60.97
C GLN A 415 -48.05 -47.05 -61.55
N LYS A 416 -47.49 -46.34 -62.68
CA LYS A 416 -46.00 -45.96 -63.18
C LYS A 416 -45.74 -45.25 -64.66
N GLN A 417 -44.63 -44.81 -65.48
CA GLN A 417 -43.14 -44.26 -65.68
C GLN A 417 -42.71 -43.91 -67.26
N ALA A 418 -41.59 -43.41 -68.00
CA ALA A 418 -40.23 -42.61 -68.15
C ALA A 418 -39.60 -42.51 -69.70
N CYS A 419 -38.50 -41.96 -70.43
CA CYS A 419 -37.25 -40.97 -70.60
C CYS A 419 -36.50 -41.01 -72.09
N ASN A 420 -35.41 -40.38 -72.79
CA ASN A 420 -34.37 -39.20 -72.92
C ASN A 420 -33.30 -39.12 -74.22
N GLN A 421 -32.48 -38.01 -74.58
CA GLN A 421 -31.16 -37.73 -75.49
C GLN A 421 -31.11 -37.16 -77.03
N MET A 422 -30.10 -36.65 -77.92
CA MET A 422 -28.63 -36.07 -78.19
C MET A 422 -28.32 -35.55 -79.74
N ASN A 423 -27.20 -35.06 -80.51
CA ASN A 423 -25.83 -34.28 -80.57
C ASN A 423 -25.02 -34.14 -82.04
N ASN A 424 -24.03 -33.21 -82.49
CA ASN A 424 -22.90 -33.20 -83.65
C ASN A 424 -22.05 -31.89 -84.29
N TYR A 425 -21.19 -31.90 -85.43
CA TYR A 425 -20.00 -30.93 -85.90
C TYR A 425 -19.36 -30.81 -87.46
N LYS A 426 -18.49 -29.79 -88.01
CA LYS A 426 -17.31 -29.71 -89.12
C LYS A 426 -16.90 -28.43 -90.13
N TYR A 427 -15.75 -28.30 -90.97
CA TYR A 427 -15.17 -27.09 -91.88
C TYR A 427 -13.90 -27.15 -92.98
N HIS A 428 -13.55 -26.22 -94.02
CA HIS A 428 -12.27 -26.07 -94.98
C HIS A 428 -11.97 -24.86 -96.12
N SER A 429 -10.74 -24.57 -96.80
CA SER A 429 -10.38 -23.58 -98.03
C SER A 429 -8.86 -23.37 -98.74
N LYS A 430 -8.54 -22.66 -99.95
CA LYS A 430 -7.15 -22.12 -100.64
C LYS A 430 -6.95 -21.53 -102.21
N LYS A 431 -5.95 -20.64 -102.72
CA LYS A 431 -5.42 -20.26 -104.22
C LYS A 431 -4.25 -19.13 -104.64
N ILE A 432 -3.69 -18.88 -105.94
CA ILE A 432 -2.54 -17.87 -106.48
C ILE A 432 -2.13 -17.61 -108.10
N GLN A 433 -1.38 -16.53 -108.68
CA GLN A 433 -0.70 -16.33 -110.13
C GLN A 433 0.19 -15.02 -110.66
N HIS A 434 0.67 -14.88 -111.98
CA HIS A 434 1.68 -13.89 -112.68
C HIS A 434 1.56 -13.61 -114.28
N ARG A 435 2.03 -12.46 -114.92
CA ARG A 435 2.85 -12.27 -116.24
C ARG A 435 3.07 -10.81 -116.86
N GLN A 436 3.34 -10.61 -118.19
CA GLN A 436 4.29 -9.64 -118.87
C GLN A 436 3.77 -8.98 -120.23
N GLN A 437 4.38 -8.06 -121.05
CA GLN A 437 5.43 -6.95 -120.99
C GLN A 437 5.86 -6.40 -122.43
N VAL A 438 6.01 -5.07 -122.73
CA VAL A 438 6.59 -4.43 -124.01
C VAL A 438 7.01 -2.92 -123.85
N PRO A 439 7.76 -2.23 -124.79
CA PRO A 439 8.62 -1.05 -124.46
C PRO A 439 8.37 0.34 -125.14
N ILE A 440 8.96 1.40 -124.56
CA ILE A 440 9.29 2.71 -125.20
C ILE A 440 10.72 3.11 -124.77
N SER A 441 11.71 2.94 -125.63
CA SER A 441 13.05 2.51 -125.18
C SER A 441 14.07 3.57 -124.72
N ILE A 442 13.77 4.87 -124.75
CA ILE A 442 14.75 5.93 -124.38
C ILE A 442 14.20 6.87 -123.31
N ASN A 443 13.12 7.62 -123.57
CA ASN A 443 12.60 8.58 -122.59
C ASN A 443 12.06 7.91 -121.31
N ILE A 444 11.39 6.74 -121.43
CA ILE A 444 10.91 5.99 -120.27
C ILE A 444 12.07 5.39 -119.45
N GLN A 445 13.27 5.17 -120.00
CA GLN A 445 14.41 4.75 -119.16
C GLN A 445 14.83 5.84 -118.18
N GLU A 446 14.85 7.11 -118.60
CA GLU A 446 15.14 8.23 -117.69
C GLU A 446 13.98 8.50 -116.73
N GLU A 447 12.74 8.43 -117.21
CA GLU A 447 11.55 8.62 -116.37
C GLU A 447 11.41 7.51 -115.31
N VAL A 448 11.72 6.25 -115.64
CA VAL A 448 11.78 5.14 -114.69
C VAL A 448 12.98 5.30 -113.76
N ARG A 449 14.16 5.70 -114.23
CA ARG A 449 15.32 5.99 -113.38
C ARG A 449 15.03 7.07 -112.34
N LEU A 450 14.34 8.15 -112.75
CA LEU A 450 13.89 9.22 -111.87
C LEU A 450 12.81 8.73 -110.88
N LYS A 451 11.80 7.99 -111.35
CA LYS A 451 10.76 7.42 -110.48
C LYS A 451 11.33 6.41 -109.49
N GLU A 452 12.28 5.57 -109.89
CA GLU A 452 13.02 4.69 -108.98
C GLU A 452 13.85 5.46 -107.97
N GLN A 453 14.52 6.54 -108.38
CA GLN A 453 15.32 7.37 -107.48
C GLN A 453 14.42 8.06 -106.44
N THR A 454 13.35 8.73 -106.87
CA THR A 454 12.32 9.28 -105.96
C THR A 454 11.74 8.20 -105.05
N MET A 455 11.50 6.98 -105.52
CA MET A 455 11.04 5.87 -104.68
C MET A 455 12.11 5.35 -103.69
N ARG A 456 13.41 5.46 -104.00
CA ARG A 456 14.51 5.19 -103.05
C ARG A 456 14.56 6.28 -101.98
N ASP A 457 14.47 7.54 -102.38
CA ASP A 457 14.59 8.70 -101.48
C ASP A 457 13.36 8.87 -100.58
N VAL A 458 12.15 8.56 -101.09
CA VAL A 458 10.93 8.43 -100.28
C VAL A 458 11.05 7.27 -99.29
N ARG A 459 11.60 6.11 -99.68
CA ARG A 459 11.84 5.00 -98.73
C ARG A 459 12.94 5.30 -97.70
N ALA A 460 13.94 6.12 -98.04
CA ALA A 460 14.99 6.55 -97.12
C ALA A 460 14.45 7.55 -96.09
N SER A 461 13.69 8.54 -96.54
CA SER A 461 13.01 9.51 -95.66
C SER A 461 11.91 8.84 -94.81
N GLU A 462 11.13 7.91 -95.37
CA GLU A 462 10.17 7.10 -94.61
C GLU A 462 10.84 6.31 -93.49
N LYS A 463 11.97 5.63 -93.76
CA LYS A 463 12.76 4.95 -92.71
C LYS A 463 13.23 5.92 -91.64
N THR A 464 13.76 7.08 -92.04
CA THR A 464 14.23 8.11 -91.11
C THR A 464 13.09 8.65 -90.22
N LEU A 465 11.91 8.85 -90.79
CA LEU A 465 10.71 9.28 -90.05
C LEU A 465 10.20 8.18 -89.11
N ARG A 466 10.17 6.91 -89.53
CA ARG A 466 9.81 5.77 -88.67
C ARG A 466 10.78 5.62 -87.49
N SER A 467 12.08 5.76 -87.71
CA SER A 467 13.07 5.72 -86.61
C SER A 467 12.93 6.91 -85.65
N ARG A 468 12.63 8.11 -86.14
CA ARG A 468 12.35 9.27 -85.29
C ARG A 468 11.06 9.10 -84.48
N LEU A 469 10.00 8.55 -85.09
CA LEU A 469 8.74 8.26 -84.40
C LEU A 469 8.96 7.27 -83.25
N LEU A 470 9.66 6.16 -83.51
CA LEU A 470 10.00 5.17 -82.50
C LEU A 470 10.78 5.79 -81.33
N GLN A 471 11.80 6.61 -81.60
CA GLN A 471 12.53 7.33 -80.55
C GLN A 471 11.59 8.21 -79.72
N THR A 472 10.68 8.97 -80.35
CA THR A 472 9.72 9.79 -79.59
C THR A 472 8.70 8.98 -78.79
N GLU A 473 8.35 7.75 -79.22
CA GLU A 473 7.50 6.82 -78.47
C GLU A 473 8.25 6.25 -77.25
N GLU A 474 9.54 5.93 -77.39
CA GLU A 474 10.43 5.52 -76.30
C GLU A 474 10.65 6.66 -75.29
N ASP A 475 10.94 7.87 -75.75
CA ASP A 475 11.11 9.07 -74.92
C ASP A 475 9.82 9.41 -74.14
N LEU A 476 8.65 9.31 -74.79
CA LEU A 476 7.34 9.48 -74.13
C LEU A 476 7.08 8.39 -73.08
N SER A 477 7.46 7.14 -73.36
CA SER A 477 7.35 6.03 -72.41
C SER A 477 8.23 6.26 -71.17
N ALA A 478 9.47 6.72 -71.37
CA ALA A 478 10.37 7.10 -70.28
C ALA A 478 9.81 8.27 -69.44
N CYS A 479 9.25 9.30 -70.08
CA CYS A 479 8.59 10.41 -69.39
C CYS A 479 7.38 9.95 -68.56
N GLN A 480 6.54 9.05 -69.09
CA GLN A 480 5.43 8.46 -68.32
C GLN A 480 5.91 7.60 -67.15
N GLY A 481 7.05 6.91 -67.30
CA GLY A 481 7.72 6.20 -66.21
C GLY A 481 8.13 7.15 -65.09
N MET A 482 8.80 8.26 -65.44
CA MET A 482 9.27 9.27 -64.49
C MET A 482 8.12 9.98 -63.76
N ILE A 483 7.02 10.33 -64.46
CA ILE A 483 5.82 10.92 -63.84
C ILE A 483 5.26 9.97 -62.75
N LYS A 484 5.15 8.68 -63.05
CA LYS A 484 4.66 7.66 -62.09
C LYS A 484 5.60 7.44 -60.89
N VAL A 485 6.86 7.86 -60.96
CA VAL A 485 7.77 7.89 -59.80
C VAL A 485 7.47 9.14 -58.97
N LEU A 486 7.49 10.32 -59.59
CA LEU A 486 7.21 11.60 -58.93
C LEU A 486 5.82 11.64 -58.24
N GLU A 487 4.80 11.00 -58.82
CA GLU A 487 3.47 10.85 -58.21
C GLU A 487 3.50 10.02 -56.91
N ARG A 488 4.33 8.97 -56.85
CA ARG A 488 4.52 8.15 -55.65
C ARG A 488 5.33 8.90 -54.60
N ASP A 489 6.43 9.54 -55.01
CA ASP A 489 7.30 10.31 -54.12
C ASP A 489 6.52 11.46 -53.48
N LYS A 490 5.67 12.15 -54.25
CA LYS A 490 4.74 13.16 -53.72
C LYS A 490 3.77 12.57 -52.68
N ALA A 491 3.20 11.39 -52.92
CA ALA A 491 2.30 10.75 -51.97
C ALA A 491 3.01 10.32 -50.67
N VAL A 492 4.27 9.88 -50.78
CA VAL A 492 5.14 9.56 -49.63
C VAL A 492 5.49 10.83 -48.83
N LEU A 493 5.86 11.92 -49.50
CA LEU A 493 6.16 13.20 -48.85
C LEU A 493 4.95 13.77 -48.10
N LEU A 494 3.77 13.76 -48.71
CA LEU A 494 2.51 14.18 -48.04
C LEU A 494 2.18 13.30 -46.82
N HIS A 495 2.56 12.01 -46.84
CA HIS A 495 2.39 11.14 -45.68
C HIS A 495 3.38 11.48 -44.55
N TYR A 496 4.63 11.78 -44.87
CA TYR A 496 5.62 12.24 -43.89
C TYR A 496 5.25 13.61 -43.29
N GLU A 497 4.78 14.56 -44.11
CA GLU A 497 4.30 15.87 -43.66
C GLU A 497 3.20 15.72 -42.59
N ALA A 498 2.16 14.92 -42.88
CA ALA A 498 1.07 14.62 -41.94
C ALA A 498 1.48 13.74 -40.74
N GLN A 499 2.68 13.14 -40.73
CA GLN A 499 3.28 12.54 -39.52
C GLN A 499 4.05 13.57 -38.71
N CYS A 500 4.80 14.46 -39.34
CA CYS A 500 5.54 15.55 -38.69
C CYS A 500 4.59 16.53 -37.99
N GLU A 501 3.45 16.87 -38.60
CA GLU A 501 2.39 17.68 -37.96
C GLU A 501 1.93 17.05 -36.65
N LYS A 502 1.58 15.76 -36.64
CA LYS A 502 1.15 15.03 -35.44
C LYS A 502 2.22 14.93 -34.37
N GLN A 503 3.50 14.85 -34.76
CA GLN A 503 4.61 14.93 -33.82
C GLN A 503 4.76 16.33 -33.21
N ALA A 504 4.51 17.39 -33.99
CA ALA A 504 4.50 18.77 -33.50
C ALA A 504 3.32 19.03 -32.54
N GLU A 505 2.11 18.52 -32.85
CA GLU A 505 0.95 18.56 -31.96
C GLU A 505 1.23 17.86 -30.62
N LEU A 506 1.79 16.65 -30.65
CA LEU A 506 2.17 15.90 -29.44
C LEU A 506 3.22 16.65 -28.62
N LEU A 507 4.24 17.25 -29.26
CA LEU A 507 5.24 18.07 -28.58
C LEU A 507 4.63 19.35 -27.98
N GLN A 508 3.60 19.93 -28.60
CA GLN A 508 2.87 21.07 -28.06
C GLN A 508 2.02 20.67 -26.85
N GLU A 509 1.39 19.50 -26.85
CA GLU A 509 0.64 18.97 -25.70
C GLU A 509 1.56 18.63 -24.51
N LEU A 510 2.72 18.01 -24.77
CA LEU A 510 3.73 17.77 -23.73
C LEU A 510 4.22 19.09 -23.11
N ARG A 511 4.37 20.16 -23.93
CA ARG A 511 4.72 21.51 -23.47
C ARG A 511 3.57 22.28 -22.80
N SER A 512 2.32 21.86 -22.88
CA SER A 512 1.24 22.42 -22.04
C SER A 512 1.18 21.68 -20.70
N ARG A 513 1.27 20.35 -20.71
CA ARG A 513 1.33 19.53 -19.48
C ARG A 513 2.55 19.89 -18.61
N GLN A 514 3.72 20.11 -19.22
CA GLN A 514 4.90 20.57 -18.50
C GLN A 514 4.64 21.88 -17.74
N ARG A 515 4.00 22.88 -18.37
CA ARG A 515 3.69 24.16 -17.72
C ARG A 515 2.67 24.03 -16.60
N GLN A 516 1.68 23.14 -16.75
CA GLN A 516 0.75 22.82 -15.66
C GLN A 516 1.49 22.24 -14.45
N HIS A 517 2.45 21.33 -14.67
CA HIS A 517 3.28 20.80 -13.57
C HIS A 517 4.25 21.84 -12.99
N GLU A 518 4.76 22.79 -13.78
CA GLU A 518 5.57 23.91 -13.29
C GLU A 518 4.73 24.88 -12.42
N GLU A 519 3.47 25.12 -12.78
CA GLU A 519 2.49 25.88 -11.99
C GLU A 519 2.12 25.15 -10.68
N GLU A 520 1.83 23.84 -10.73
CA GLU A 520 1.60 23.00 -9.55
C GLU A 520 2.80 23.01 -8.59
N ILE A 521 4.03 22.92 -9.12
CA ILE A 521 5.27 22.99 -8.33
C ILE A 521 5.45 24.39 -7.72
N SER A 522 5.08 25.47 -8.41
CA SER A 522 5.14 26.83 -7.83
C SER A 522 4.20 26.94 -6.62
N LEU A 523 2.94 26.53 -6.77
CA LEU A 523 1.93 26.56 -5.71
C LEU A 523 2.35 25.73 -4.49
N LEU A 524 2.90 24.52 -4.70
CA LEU A 524 3.41 23.68 -3.62
C LEU A 524 4.63 24.28 -2.91
N ASN A 525 5.49 25.02 -3.63
CA ASN A 525 6.60 25.75 -3.03
C ASN A 525 6.12 26.97 -2.23
N GLU A 526 5.11 27.69 -2.70
CA GLU A 526 4.49 28.81 -1.97
C GLU A 526 3.81 28.32 -0.68
N GLU A 527 3.05 27.22 -0.73
CA GLU A 527 2.51 26.57 0.47
C GLU A 527 3.61 26.13 1.44
N LEU A 528 4.70 25.54 0.93
CA LEU A 528 5.82 25.11 1.76
C LEU A 528 6.50 26.29 2.46
N GLN A 529 6.70 27.41 1.76
CA GLN A 529 7.25 28.65 2.34
C GLN A 529 6.31 29.25 3.40
N GLN A 530 5.00 29.30 3.14
CA GLN A 530 4.01 29.77 4.12
C GLN A 530 4.02 28.91 5.40
N ARG A 531 4.10 27.58 5.26
CA ARG A 531 4.22 26.65 6.40
C ARG A 531 5.55 26.84 7.16
N GLN A 532 6.66 27.07 6.45
CA GLN A 532 7.96 27.35 7.08
C GLN A 532 7.95 28.67 7.88
N LEU A 533 7.34 29.74 7.34
CA LEU A 533 7.16 31.00 8.05
C LEU A 533 6.29 30.82 9.31
N TYR A 534 5.15 30.15 9.19
CA TYR A 534 4.29 29.84 10.33
C TYR A 534 5.01 29.03 11.43
N HIS A 535 5.82 28.03 11.05
CA HIS A 535 6.64 27.28 12.00
C HIS A 535 7.75 28.14 12.63
N HIS A 536 8.35 29.06 11.88
CA HIS A 536 9.34 30.00 12.42
C HIS A 536 8.72 30.93 13.47
N ASP A 537 7.56 31.53 13.18
CA ASP A 537 6.84 32.39 14.11
C ASP A 537 6.37 31.63 15.36
N ALA A 538 5.91 30.38 15.21
CA ALA A 538 5.56 29.51 16.33
C ALA A 538 6.78 29.18 17.22
N VAL A 539 7.95 28.91 16.63
CA VAL A 539 9.20 28.70 17.37
C VAL A 539 9.64 29.97 18.09
N ASN A 540 9.58 31.13 17.44
CA ASN A 540 9.89 32.43 18.04
C ASN A 540 8.96 32.75 19.22
N ALA A 541 7.66 32.49 19.08
CA ALA A 541 6.68 32.67 20.16
C ALA A 541 6.94 31.73 21.36
N LEU A 542 7.36 30.48 21.11
CA LEU A 542 7.76 29.55 22.17
C LEU A 542 9.09 29.96 22.83
N HIS A 543 10.06 30.42 22.06
CA HIS A 543 11.34 30.93 22.57
C HIS A 543 11.14 32.14 23.49
N ASN A 544 10.30 33.09 23.08
CA ASN A 544 9.96 34.25 23.91
C ASN A 544 9.27 33.84 25.21
N ARG A 545 8.30 32.91 25.17
CA ARG A 545 7.66 32.37 26.38
C ARG A 545 8.65 31.67 27.32
N LEU A 546 9.62 30.93 26.77
CA LEU A 546 10.66 30.27 27.57
C LEU A 546 11.60 31.30 28.21
N SER A 547 11.98 32.36 27.49
CA SER A 547 12.77 33.48 28.03
C SER A 547 12.04 34.21 29.16
N ASP A 548 10.73 34.45 28.98
CA ASP A 548 9.83 35.00 30.00
C ASP A 548 9.73 34.10 31.25
N GLN A 549 9.77 32.78 31.11
CA GLN A 549 9.81 31.86 32.25
C GLN A 549 11.18 31.88 32.93
N MET A 550 12.28 31.74 32.17
CA MET A 550 13.65 31.75 32.69
C MET A 550 13.98 33.04 33.48
N THR A 551 13.48 34.20 33.02
CA THR A 551 13.66 35.47 33.73
C THR A 551 12.85 35.56 35.03
N ARG A 552 11.64 34.99 35.06
CA ARG A 552 10.81 34.89 36.29
C ARG A 552 11.39 33.90 37.29
N GLU A 553 11.81 32.71 36.84
CA GLU A 553 12.44 31.70 37.69
C GLU A 553 13.76 32.20 38.28
N LYS A 554 14.57 32.93 37.49
CA LYS A 554 15.75 33.62 38.02
C LYS A 554 15.37 34.65 39.09
N GLY A 555 14.37 35.50 38.84
CA GLY A 555 13.90 36.48 39.83
C GLY A 555 13.40 35.84 41.14
N LEU A 556 12.75 34.68 41.06
CA LEU A 556 12.37 33.87 42.22
C LEU A 556 13.59 33.29 42.94
N SER A 557 14.58 32.76 42.21
CA SER A 557 15.84 32.29 42.78
C SER A 557 16.58 33.41 43.50
N ASP A 558 16.68 34.59 42.90
CA ASP A 558 17.30 35.79 43.50
C ASP A 558 16.55 36.24 44.77
N GLU A 559 15.25 35.95 44.92
CA GLU A 559 14.44 36.24 46.12
C GLU A 559 14.58 35.14 47.20
N VAL A 560 14.70 33.88 46.80
CA VAL A 560 15.04 32.75 47.70
C VAL A 560 16.43 32.96 48.30
N ASP A 561 17.43 33.33 47.50
CA ASP A 561 18.78 33.69 47.95
C ASP A 561 18.76 34.84 48.97
N ARG A 562 18.00 35.90 48.70
CA ARG A 562 17.81 37.03 49.62
C ARG A 562 17.09 36.61 50.91
N SER A 563 16.20 35.64 50.84
CA SER A 563 15.50 35.08 52.00
C SER A 563 16.39 34.16 52.83
N HIS A 564 17.24 33.35 52.19
CA HIS A 564 18.22 32.49 52.86
C HIS A 564 19.23 33.33 53.65
N ARG A 565 19.79 34.39 53.04
CA ARG A 565 20.70 35.33 53.72
C ARG A 565 20.06 36.06 54.90
N ARG A 566 18.75 36.32 54.86
CA ARG A 566 18.00 36.85 56.02
C ARG A 566 17.88 35.82 57.14
N LEU A 567 17.63 34.55 56.81
CA LEU A 567 17.58 33.46 57.78
C LEU A 567 18.95 33.20 58.42
N GLU A 568 20.04 33.24 57.66
CA GLU A 568 21.42 33.16 58.19
C GLU A 568 21.69 34.27 59.22
N VAL A 569 21.33 35.53 58.91
CA VAL A 569 21.47 36.66 59.84
C VAL A 569 20.60 36.51 61.09
N LEU A 570 19.37 36.00 60.94
CA LEU A 570 18.48 35.73 62.09
C LEU A 570 18.97 34.55 62.95
N GLN A 571 19.58 33.53 62.35
CA GLN A 571 20.20 32.42 63.09
C GLN A 571 21.38 32.93 63.92
N ILE A 572 22.27 33.73 63.34
CA ILE A 572 23.39 34.36 64.08
C ILE A 572 22.87 35.20 65.25
N GLN A 573 21.78 35.95 65.07
CA GLN A 573 21.15 36.73 66.14
C GLN A 573 20.50 35.85 67.22
N LEU A 574 19.97 34.67 66.87
CA LEU A 574 19.44 33.69 67.81
C LEU A 574 20.59 33.04 68.60
N ASP A 575 21.65 32.60 67.93
CA ASP A 575 22.84 32.01 68.56
C ASP A 575 23.50 33.01 69.55
N GLU A 576 23.59 34.29 69.17
CA GLU A 576 23.99 35.38 70.06
C GLU A 576 23.04 35.55 71.26
N ALA A 577 21.73 35.44 71.05
CA ALA A 577 20.73 35.59 72.11
C ALA A 577 20.77 34.40 73.09
N GLU A 578 20.93 33.18 72.60
CA GLU A 578 21.11 31.97 73.41
C GLU A 578 22.40 32.05 74.22
N ALA A 579 23.52 32.47 73.62
CA ALA A 579 24.78 32.68 74.34
C ALA A 579 24.64 33.73 75.46
N ARG A 580 23.90 34.82 75.22
CA ARG A 580 23.57 35.84 76.26
C ARG A 580 22.66 35.26 77.35
N VAL A 581 21.67 34.43 77.01
CA VAL A 581 20.79 33.77 77.97
C VAL A 581 21.56 32.75 78.83
N GLU A 582 22.49 31.98 78.26
CA GLU A 582 23.28 31.02 79.04
C GLU A 582 24.27 31.72 79.98
N ALA A 583 24.91 32.81 79.52
CA ALA A 583 25.71 33.67 80.38
C ALA A 583 24.89 34.27 81.54
N LEU A 584 23.63 34.66 81.29
CA LEU A 584 22.70 35.11 82.33
C LEU A 584 22.28 34.00 83.29
N LYS A 585 22.05 32.76 82.82
CA LYS A 585 21.77 31.61 83.69
C LYS A 585 22.95 31.31 84.63
N VAL A 586 24.18 31.34 84.12
CA VAL A 586 25.40 31.17 84.94
C VAL A 586 25.49 32.28 85.99
N GLY A 587 25.25 33.54 85.61
CA GLY A 587 25.16 34.66 86.55
C GLY A 587 24.09 34.47 87.62
N ILE A 588 22.91 33.99 87.26
CA ILE A 588 21.80 33.71 88.19
C ILE A 588 22.11 32.54 89.12
N GLN A 589 22.82 31.49 88.67
CA GLN A 589 23.27 30.41 89.54
C GLN A 589 24.26 30.91 90.62
N VAL A 590 25.18 31.80 90.26
CA VAL A 590 26.11 32.44 91.22
C VAL A 590 25.36 33.30 92.26
N VAL A 591 24.25 33.94 91.86
CA VAL A 591 23.36 34.66 92.80
C VAL A 591 22.54 33.70 93.66
N ALA A 592 22.02 32.60 93.11
CA ALA A 592 21.17 31.65 93.81
C ALA A 592 21.87 30.94 94.99
N VAL A 593 23.18 30.72 94.89
CA VAL A 593 24.03 30.20 95.99
C VAL A 593 24.05 31.14 97.22
N ASN A 594 23.67 32.42 97.06
CA ASN A 594 23.67 33.44 98.11
C ASN A 594 22.25 33.84 98.61
N VAL A 595 21.21 33.05 98.33
CA VAL A 595 19.82 33.34 98.78
C VAL A 595 19.30 32.25 99.73
N PRO A 596 18.90 32.58 100.98
CA PRO A 596 18.33 31.59 101.91
C PRO A 596 16.97 31.08 101.43
N GLN A 597 16.68 29.80 101.74
CA GLN A 597 15.56 29.04 101.17
C GLN A 597 14.18 29.70 101.35
N ASP A 598 13.96 30.44 102.43
CA ASP A 598 12.67 31.10 102.71
C ASP A 598 12.24 32.11 101.64
N ARG A 599 13.20 32.70 100.89
CA ARG A 599 12.90 33.61 99.77
C ARG A 599 12.57 32.88 98.45
N LEU A 600 13.02 31.65 98.27
CA LEU A 600 12.72 30.86 97.06
C LEU A 600 11.24 30.46 97.00
N ILE A 601 10.62 30.19 98.14
CA ILE A 601 9.18 29.87 98.23
C ILE A 601 8.33 31.07 97.79
N TRP A 602 8.68 32.28 98.23
CA TRP A 602 7.97 33.51 97.85
C TRP A 602 8.08 33.81 96.34
N LEU A 603 9.28 33.67 95.77
CA LEU A 603 9.51 33.87 94.33
C LEU A 603 8.78 32.84 93.47
N SER A 604 8.67 31.59 93.92
CA SER A 604 7.92 30.52 93.23
C SER A 604 6.44 30.88 93.02
N VAL A 605 5.78 31.41 94.06
CA VAL A 605 4.38 31.84 94.01
C VAL A 605 4.19 33.02 93.06
N CYS A 606 5.05 34.04 93.14
CA CYS A 606 4.97 35.21 92.27
C CYS A 606 5.23 34.89 90.77
N PHE A 607 6.04 33.87 90.45
CA PHE A 607 6.31 33.49 89.06
C PHE A 607 5.13 32.76 88.39
N HIS A 608 4.36 31.96 89.13
CA HIS A 608 3.18 31.28 88.58
C HIS A 608 2.12 32.29 88.09
N ASP A 609 1.86 33.32 88.87
CA ASP A 609 0.82 34.33 88.59
C ASP A 609 1.17 35.24 87.39
N LEU A 610 2.47 35.35 87.05
CA LEU A 610 2.98 36.07 85.89
C LEU A 610 2.97 35.22 84.61
N HIS A 611 3.27 33.92 84.68
CA HIS A 611 3.20 33.03 83.51
C HIS A 611 1.75 32.78 83.06
N GLY A 612 0.80 32.66 84.01
CA GLY A 612 -0.62 32.44 83.70
C GLY A 612 -1.30 33.56 82.88
N LYS A 613 -0.68 34.75 82.77
CA LYS A 613 -1.27 35.93 82.12
C LYS A 613 -0.61 36.35 80.79
N ARG A 614 0.40 35.62 80.28
CA ARG A 614 1.15 35.99 79.04
C ARG A 614 0.92 35.12 77.80
N VAL A 615 0.13 34.05 77.89
CA VAL A 615 -0.12 33.13 76.76
C VAL A 615 -1.18 33.65 75.77
N SER A 616 -1.94 34.69 76.12
CA SER A 616 -3.15 35.15 75.41
C SER A 616 -2.94 36.13 74.25
N SER A 617 -1.71 36.42 73.82
CA SER A 617 -1.43 37.51 72.85
C SER A 617 -0.54 37.15 71.65
N ALA A 618 -0.19 35.88 71.45
CA ALA A 618 0.75 35.43 70.40
C ALA A 618 0.07 34.78 69.17
N THR A 619 -1.09 35.29 68.74
CA THR A 619 -1.84 34.76 67.58
C THR A 619 -2.47 35.87 66.72
N ARG A 620 -1.64 36.70 66.06
CA ARG A 620 -2.07 37.58 64.96
C ARG A 620 -0.89 38.13 64.14
N VAL A 621 -1.12 38.29 62.83
CA VAL A 621 -0.26 38.89 61.77
C VAL A 621 1.13 38.24 61.58
N THR A 622 1.64 37.97 60.38
CA THR A 622 1.13 38.10 58.99
C THR A 622 1.00 36.68 58.37
N ALA A 623 0.21 36.37 57.33
CA ALA A 623 -0.21 37.10 56.12
C ALA A 623 0.93 37.27 55.10
#